data_AF-A0A849PQS8-F1
#
_entry.id   AF-A0A849PQS8-F1
#
_cell.length_a   1.000
_cell.length_b   1.000
_cell.length_c   1.000
_cell.angle_alpha   90.00
_cell.angle_beta   90.00
_cell.angle_gamma   90.00
#
_symmetry.space_group_name_H-M   'P 1'
#
loop_
_entity.id
_entity.type
_entity.pdbx_description
1 polymer ?
#
loop_
_entity_poly.entity_id
_entity_poly.type
_entity_poly.pdbx_seq_one_letter_code
_entity_poly.pdbx_strand_id
1 'polypeptide(L)'
;MNQSAKKISCEVLSIAEGKTWNNIVVQRKVSKKRLFFGRAKKDSDINVGDEAYLEIEVMPSELTETPLRVTLYDMNGVKIDWTIIQPSQIDNIR
;
A
#
# COMPACT_ATOMS: atom_id res chain seq x y z
N MET A 1 -11.47 -19.98 -7.60
CA MET A 1 -11.86 -18.70 -8.23
C MET A 1 -10.80 -17.67 -7.87
N ASN A 2 -9.91 -17.35 -8.81
CA ASN A 2 -8.91 -16.29 -8.60
C ASN A 2 -9.64 -14.95 -8.75
N GLN A 3 -10.07 -14.36 -7.64
CA GLN A 3 -10.39 -12.93 -7.62
C GLN A 3 -9.11 -12.20 -8.01
N SER A 4 -9.07 -11.52 -9.15
CA SER A 4 -7.97 -10.60 -9.41
C SER A 4 -7.98 -9.58 -8.28
N ALA A 5 -6.88 -9.44 -7.54
CA ALA A 5 -6.78 -8.45 -6.49
C ALA A 5 -7.19 -7.08 -7.05
N LYS A 6 -8.15 -6.42 -6.41
CA LYS A 6 -8.66 -5.12 -6.86
C LYS A 6 -7.53 -4.11 -6.72
N LYS A 7 -7.03 -3.59 -7.86
CA LYS A 7 -6.04 -2.50 -7.88
C LYS A 7 -6.70 -1.21 -7.42
N ILE A 8 -6.20 -0.65 -6.32
CA ILE A 8 -6.73 0.59 -5.73
C ILE A 8 -5.74 1.71 -5.98
N SER A 9 -6.11 2.68 -6.81
CA SER A 9 -5.24 3.79 -7.17
C SER A 9 -4.89 4.69 -5.99
N CYS A 10 -3.62 5.06 -5.92
CA CYS A 10 -3.06 6.01 -4.97
C CYS A 10 -2.01 6.91 -5.64
N GLU A 11 -1.54 7.89 -4.90
CA GLU A 11 -0.49 8.82 -5.30
C GLU A 11 0.56 8.87 -4.18
N VAL A 12 1.83 8.97 -4.55
CA VAL A 12 2.95 9.09 -3.61
C VAL A 12 3.03 10.51 -3.09
N LEU A 13 2.77 10.71 -1.80
CA LEU A 13 2.81 12.03 -1.17
C LEU A 13 4.19 12.42 -0.66
N SER A 14 4.94 11.46 -0.12
CA SER A 14 6.25 11.75 0.44
C SER A 14 7.12 10.49 0.48
N ILE A 15 8.41 10.70 0.26
CA ILE A 15 9.44 9.71 0.45
C ILE A 15 10.46 10.29 1.43
N ALA A 16 10.73 9.57 2.51
CA ALA A 16 11.77 9.93 3.47
C ALA A 16 12.87 8.86 3.44
N GLU A 17 14.08 9.26 3.09
CA GLU A 17 15.23 8.36 3.01
C GLU A 17 15.66 7.90 4.41
N GLY A 18 15.79 6.59 4.59
CA GLY A 18 16.41 6.00 5.77
C GLY A 18 17.81 5.45 5.46
N LYS A 19 18.46 4.83 6.45
CA LYS A 19 19.77 4.20 6.25
C LYS A 19 19.70 2.97 5.34
N THR A 20 18.75 2.07 5.63
CA THR A 20 18.58 0.80 4.90
C THR A 20 17.38 0.82 3.96
N TRP A 21 16.30 1.50 4.36
CA TRP A 21 15.03 1.53 3.65
C TRP A 21 14.52 2.95 3.55
N ASN A 22 13.70 3.22 2.54
CA ASN A 22 12.94 4.45 2.43
C ASN A 22 11.55 4.26 3.05
N ASN A 23 11.05 5.32 3.66
CA ASN A 23 9.67 5.40 4.13
C ASN A 23 8.84 6.10 3.07
N ILE A 24 7.70 5.52 2.70
CA ILE A 24 6.80 6.06 1.69
C ILE A 24 5.44 6.29 2.32
N VAL A 25 4.88 7.48 2.07
CA VAL A 25 3.47 7.78 2.38
C VAL A 25 2.73 7.93 1.06
N VAL A 26 1.64 7.20 0.92
CA VAL A 26 0.74 7.30 -0.22
C VAL A 26 -0.64 7.77 0.22
N GLN A 27 -1.37 8.38 -0.69
CA GLN A 27 -2.76 8.78 -0.48
C GLN A 27 -3.68 8.11 -1.49
N ARG A 28 -4.75 7.50 -0.99
CA ARG A 28 -5.81 6.98 -1.87
C ARG A 28 -6.47 8.15 -2.60
N LYS A 29 -6.63 8.02 -3.92
CA LYS A 29 -7.20 9.10 -4.74
C LYS A 29 -8.64 9.44 -4.34
N VAL A 30 -9.46 8.42 -4.06
CA VAL A 30 -10.90 8.55 -3.76
C VAL A 30 -11.17 9.05 -2.35
N SER A 31 -10.63 8.38 -1.33
CA SER A 31 -10.98 8.68 0.06
C SER A 31 -10.03 9.64 0.76
N LYS A 32 -8.89 9.95 0.13
CA LYS A 32 -7.84 10.77 0.70
C LYS A 32 -7.20 10.18 1.98
N LYS A 33 -7.54 8.94 2.36
CA LYS A 33 -6.84 8.20 3.42
C LYS A 33 -5.38 7.97 3.04
N ARG A 34 -4.50 8.07 4.03
CA ARG A 34 -3.05 7.90 3.87
C ARG A 34 -2.60 6.57 4.45
N LEU A 35 -1.62 5.96 3.80
CA LEU A 35 -0.97 4.74 4.27
C LEU A 35 0.54 4.95 4.29
N PHE A 36 1.17 4.32 5.27
CA PHE A 36 2.61 4.38 5.51
C PHE A 36 3.25 3.02 5.22
N PHE A 37 4.36 3.07 4.49
CA PHE A 37 5.19 1.93 4.11
C PHE A 37 6.61 2.22 4.58
N GLY A 38 7.14 1.39 5.47
CA GLY A 38 8.39 1.67 6.18
C GLY A 38 9.63 0.95 5.64
N ARG A 39 9.46 0.11 4.61
CA ARG A 39 10.48 -0.83 4.15
C ARG A 39 10.61 -0.84 2.62
N ALA A 40 10.34 0.30 1.97
CA ALA A 40 10.56 0.43 0.54
C ALA A 40 12.06 0.38 0.23
N LYS A 41 12.45 -0.40 -0.78
CA LYS A 41 13.85 -0.51 -1.19
C LYS A 41 14.38 0.84 -1.70
N LYS A 42 15.66 1.11 -1.48
CA LYS A 42 16.31 2.35 -1.94
C LYS A 42 16.43 2.47 -3.45
N ASP A 43 16.50 1.34 -4.14
CA ASP A 43 16.58 1.25 -5.60
C ASP A 43 15.20 1.14 -6.26
N SER A 44 14.11 1.41 -5.52
CA SER A 44 12.78 1.51 -6.12
C SER A 44 12.68 2.78 -6.96
N ASP A 45 12.26 2.63 -8.22
CA ASP A 45 12.01 3.74 -9.15
C ASP A 45 10.64 4.36 -8.86
N ILE A 46 10.54 5.04 -7.71
CA ILE A 46 9.32 5.70 -7.24
C ILE A 46 9.67 7.08 -6.68
N ASN A 47 8.89 8.08 -7.09
CA ASN A 47 9.08 9.48 -6.77
C ASN A 47 7.81 10.10 -6.18
N VAL A 48 7.96 11.25 -5.52
CA VAL A 48 6.82 12.04 -5.05
C VAL A 48 6.01 12.55 -6.24
N GLY A 49 4.69 12.39 -6.17
CA GLY A 49 3.75 12.72 -7.25
C GLY A 49 3.44 11.56 -8.19
N ASP A 50 4.17 10.44 -8.10
CA ASP A 50 3.92 9.27 -8.96
C ASP A 50 2.56 8.64 -8.66
N GLU A 51 1.92 8.15 -9.71
CA GLU A 51 0.79 7.26 -9.59
C GLU A 51 1.25 5.86 -9.18
N ALA A 52 0.49 5.23 -8.30
CA ALA A 52 0.74 3.89 -7.82
C ALA A 52 -0.59 3.18 -7.56
N TYR A 53 -0.52 1.89 -7.23
CA TYR A 53 -1.71 1.17 -6.78
C TYR A 53 -1.43 0.25 -5.59
N LEU A 54 -2.51 -0.01 -4.87
CA LEU A 54 -2.54 -0.90 -3.72
C LEU A 54 -3.27 -2.18 -4.09
N GLU A 55 -2.76 -3.31 -3.63
CA GLU A 55 -3.50 -4.56 -3.56
C GLU A 55 -3.72 -4.91 -2.09
N ILE A 56 -4.90 -5.45 -1.79
CA ILE A 56 -5.31 -5.77 -0.42
C ILE A 56 -5.66 -7.25 -0.35
N GLU A 57 -5.01 -7.94 0.57
CA GLU A 57 -5.22 -9.34 0.88
C GLU A 57 -5.73 -9.46 2.32
N VAL A 58 -6.82 -10.20 2.51
CA VAL A 58 -7.27 -10.58 3.85
C VAL A 58 -6.33 -11.66 4.37
N MET A 59 -5.69 -11.43 5.51
CA MET A 59 -4.78 -12.43 6.08
C MET A 59 -5.58 -13.53 6.80
N PRO A 60 -5.17 -14.80 6.76
CA PRO A 60 -5.82 -15.82 7.59
C PRO A 60 -5.70 -15.44 9.07
N SER A 61 -6.83 -15.36 9.79
CA SER A 61 -6.87 -15.10 11.22
C SER A 61 -8.09 -15.75 11.86
N GLU A 62 -7.94 -16.21 13.11
CA GLU A 62 -9.04 -16.68 13.95
C GLU A 62 -9.76 -15.54 14.68
N LEU A 63 -9.27 -14.30 14.52
CA LEU A 63 -9.83 -13.12 15.17
C LEU A 63 -10.98 -12.51 14.36
N THR A 64 -11.95 -11.92 15.07
CA THR A 64 -13.13 -11.24 14.51
C THR A 64 -12.76 -10.08 13.58
N GLU A 65 -11.69 -9.34 13.88
CA GLU A 65 -11.14 -8.32 12.99
C GLU A 65 -9.89 -8.87 12.31
N THR A 66 -10.10 -9.41 11.11
CA THR A 66 -9.03 -10.00 10.33
C THR A 66 -8.13 -8.91 9.75
N PRO A 67 -6.82 -8.90 10.07
CA PRO A 67 -5.90 -7.89 9.56
C PRO A 67 -5.76 -7.99 8.04
N LEU A 68 -5.51 -6.84 7.42
CA LEU A 68 -5.33 -6.73 5.98
C LEU A 68 -3.85 -6.54 5.67
N ARG A 69 -3.33 -7.33 4.74
CA ARG A 69 -2.05 -7.04 4.09
C ARG A 69 -2.31 -6.10 2.94
N VAL A 70 -1.67 -4.94 2.96
CA VAL A 70 -1.70 -3.99 1.85
C VAL A 70 -0.34 -3.95 1.21
N THR A 71 -0.27 -4.23 -0.09
CA THR A 71 0.95 -4.18 -0.88
C THR A 71 0.91 -2.97 -1.81
N LEU A 72 1.99 -2.20 -1.82
CA LEU A 72 2.19 -1.06 -2.72
C LEU A 72 2.95 -1.50 -3.97
N TYR A 73 2.41 -1.15 -5.13
CA TYR A 73 2.99 -1.39 -6.44
C TYR A 73 3.10 -0.09 -7.22
N ASP A 74 4.13 0.02 -8.05
CA ASP A 74 4.19 1.04 -9.09
C ASP A 74 3.21 0.72 -10.23
N MET A 75 3.09 1.61 -11.22
CA MET A 75 2.21 1.38 -12.38
C MET A 75 2.67 0.26 -13.32
N ASN A 76 3.93 -0.16 -13.23
CA ASN A 76 4.49 -1.28 -13.99
C ASN A 76 4.22 -2.64 -13.31
N GLY A 77 3.66 -2.64 -12.11
CA GLY A 77 3.40 -3.85 -11.32
C GLY A 77 4.60 -4.34 -10.52
N VAL A 78 5.63 -3.51 -10.35
CA VAL A 78 6.75 -3.78 -9.45
C VAL A 78 6.32 -3.52 -8.02
N LYS A 79 6.51 -4.52 -7.17
CA LYS A 79 6.25 -4.40 -5.74
C LYS A 79 7.29 -3.51 -5.08
N ILE A 80 6.83 -2.48 -4.38
CA ILE A 80 7.68 -1.52 -3.66
C ILE A 80 7.83 -1.93 -2.19
N ASP A 81 6.71 -2.14 -1.50
CA ASP A 81 6.66 -2.55 -0.09
C ASP A 81 5.28 -3.13 0.26
N TRP A 82 5.10 -3.61 1.49
CA TRP A 82 3.81 -3.99 2.05
C TRP A 82 3.73 -3.63 3.54
N THR A 83 2.51 -3.46 4.03
CA THR A 83 2.22 -3.19 5.44
C THR A 83 0.98 -3.97 5.88
N ILE A 84 0.79 -4.10 7.20
CA ILE A 84 -0.42 -4.68 7.79
C ILE A 84 -1.21 -3.55 8.41
N ILE A 85 -2.51 -3.52 8.13
CA ILE A 85 -3.43 -2.56 8.72
C ILE A 85 -4.66 -3.27 9.28
N GLN A 86 -5.35 -2.59 10.19
CA GLN A 86 -6.69 -2.99 10.59
C GLN A 86 -7.70 -2.57 9.50
N PRO A 87 -8.82 -3.31 9.32
CA PRO A 87 -9.86 -2.96 8.36
C PRO A 87 -10.36 -1.52 8.47
N SER A 88 -10.43 -0.97 9.69
CA SER A 88 -10.85 0.42 9.96
C SER A 88 -9.94 1.48 9.34
N GLN A 89 -8.67 1.15 9.09
CA GLN A 89 -7.67 2.07 8.54
C GLN A 89 -7.77 2.22 7.02
N ILE A 90 -8.57 1.38 6.35
CA ILE A 90 -8.90 1.53 4.94
C ILE A 90 -10.40 1.74 4.77
N ASP A 91 -10.84 2.27 3.64
CA ASP A 91 -12.29 2.42 3.42
C ASP A 91 -12.89 1.05 3.15
N ASN A 92 -14.15 0.87 3.53
CA ASN A 92 -14.91 -0.33 3.21
C ASN A 92 -14.74 -0.64 1.73
N ILE A 93 -14.06 -1.74 1.43
CA ILE A 93 -13.84 -2.22 0.07
C ILE A 93 -15.18 -2.87 -0.32
N ARG A 94 -16.12 -2.05 -0.80
CA ARG A 94 -17.31 -2.53 -1.51
C ARG A 94 -16.90 -3.01 -2.90
#